data_AF-A0A0F9F3S1-F1
#
_entry.id   AF-A0A0F9F3S1-F1
#
_cell.length_a   1.000
_cell.length_b   1.000
_cell.length_c   1.000
_cell.angle_alpha   90.00
_cell.angle_beta   90.00
_cell.angle_gamma   90.00
#
_symmetry.space_group_name_H-M   'P 1'
#
loop_
_entity.id
_entity.type
_entity.pdbx_description
1 polymer ?
#
loop_
_entity_poly.entity_id
_entity_poly.type
_entity_poly.pdbx_seq_one_letter_code
_entity_poly.pdbx_strand_id
1 'polypeptide(L)'
;AMAHLKDGGVVALFPSGVVASSESWWGPAVEAEWNVFTAKMIRRSGAQVMPMRFPGQNSRAYQIANQISPMLRQGLLLHEIAHACDKPQGPIVGHPLSQQEIDRWADDPRGFMAWLRAHTLALTD
;
A
#
# COMPACT_ATOMS: atom_id res chain seq x y z
N ALA A 1 -3.22 7.33 -15.85
CA ALA A 1 -2.25 6.32 -15.38
C ALA A 1 -1.48 5.68 -16.55
N MET A 2 -2.08 4.81 -17.37
CA MET A 2 -1.34 4.09 -18.43
C MET A 2 -0.66 4.98 -19.47
N ALA A 3 -1.31 6.07 -19.93
CA ALA A 3 -0.68 7.02 -20.84
C ALA A 3 0.54 7.70 -20.19
N HIS A 4 0.37 8.20 -18.96
CA HIS A 4 1.47 8.81 -18.19
C HIS A 4 2.68 7.87 -18.01
N LEU A 5 2.45 6.58 -17.72
CA LEU A 5 3.53 5.59 -17.62
C LEU A 5 4.21 5.36 -18.98
N LYS A 6 3.46 5.36 -20.09
CA LYS A 6 4.02 5.23 -21.44
C LYS A 6 4.86 6.45 -21.84
N ASP A 7 4.53 7.62 -21.33
CA ASP A 7 5.25 8.87 -21.55
C ASP A 7 6.48 9.04 -20.62
N GLY A 8 6.87 7.98 -19.90
CA GLY A 8 8.01 7.99 -18.97
C GLY A 8 7.71 8.59 -17.59
N GLY A 9 6.44 8.79 -17.27
CA GLY A 9 5.99 9.31 -15.98
C GLY A 9 5.99 8.27 -14.84
N VAL A 10 5.62 8.71 -13.64
CA VAL A 10 5.61 7.90 -12.41
C VAL A 10 4.20 7.87 -11.83
N VAL A 11 3.78 6.70 -11.33
CA VAL A 11 2.51 6.54 -10.64
C VAL A 11 2.75 5.91 -9.28
N ALA A 12 2.33 6.60 -8.22
CA ALA A 12 2.26 6.04 -6.88
C ALA A 12 0.91 5.33 -6.68
N LEU A 13 0.94 4.12 -6.11
CA LEU A 13 -0.24 3.30 -5.88
C LEU A 13 -0.25 2.77 -4.45
N PHE A 14 -1.42 2.78 -3.82
CA PHE A 14 -1.71 2.07 -2.58
C PHE A 14 -2.62 0.88 -2.92
N PRO A 15 -2.07 -0.32 -3.16
CA PRO A 15 -2.78 -1.37 -3.90
C PRO A 15 -3.97 -2.00 -3.16
N SER A 16 -4.06 -1.84 -1.85
CA SER A 16 -5.23 -2.26 -1.06
C SER A 16 -6.46 -1.39 -1.31
N GLY A 17 -6.27 -0.13 -1.69
CA GLY A 17 -7.36 0.84 -1.89
C GLY A 17 -8.09 1.24 -0.60
N VAL A 18 -7.61 0.79 0.57
CA VAL A 18 -8.15 1.10 1.89
C VAL A 18 -7.01 1.41 2.85
N VAL A 19 -7.31 2.14 3.92
CA VAL A 19 -6.32 2.46 4.95
C VAL A 19 -6.16 1.26 5.88
N ALA A 20 -4.91 0.89 6.19
CA ALA A 20 -4.59 -0.17 7.14
C ALA A 20 -5.32 0.04 8.48
N SER A 21 -5.94 -1.03 8.98
CA SER A 21 -6.73 -0.97 10.21
C SER A 21 -6.60 -2.25 11.02
N SER A 22 -6.83 -2.17 12.32
CA SER A 22 -6.76 -3.31 13.23
C SER A 22 -8.03 -4.16 13.13
N GLU A 23 -7.84 -5.48 13.14
CA GLU A 23 -8.91 -6.48 13.21
C GLU A 23 -9.50 -6.63 14.62
N SER A 24 -8.87 -6.02 15.63
CA SER A 24 -9.36 -6.01 17.01
C SER A 24 -9.22 -4.63 17.66
N TRP A 25 -9.80 -4.45 18.84
CA TRP A 25 -9.76 -3.19 19.59
C TRP A 25 -8.33 -2.75 19.94
N TRP A 26 -7.46 -3.72 20.27
CA TRP A 26 -6.11 -3.47 20.79
C TRP A 26 -4.99 -4.00 19.91
N GLY A 27 -5.33 -4.68 18.80
CA GLY A 27 -4.36 -5.21 17.84
C GLY A 27 -3.60 -4.13 17.07
N PRO A 28 -2.56 -4.55 16.31
CA PRO A 28 -1.85 -3.68 15.38
C PRO A 28 -2.73 -3.37 14.16
N ALA A 29 -2.43 -2.28 13.45
CA ALA A 29 -3.01 -2.06 12.13
C ALA A 29 -2.44 -3.09 11.14
N VAL A 30 -3.32 -3.70 10.34
CA VAL A 30 -2.96 -4.70 9.34
C VAL A 30 -3.25 -4.13 7.96
N GLU A 31 -2.25 -4.20 7.07
CA GLU A 31 -2.41 -3.85 5.67
C GLU A 31 -3.38 -4.84 5.00
N ALA A 32 -4.38 -4.36 4.27
CA ALA A 32 -5.32 -5.25 3.59
C ALA A 32 -4.67 -5.98 2.39
N GLU A 33 -5.39 -6.94 1.82
CA GLU A 33 -4.95 -7.60 0.60
C GLU A 33 -4.81 -6.61 -0.57
N TRP A 34 -3.83 -6.86 -1.44
CA TRP A 34 -3.54 -5.99 -2.56
C TRP A 34 -4.30 -6.43 -3.82
N ASN A 35 -4.89 -5.47 -4.52
CA ASN A 35 -5.75 -5.74 -5.66
C ASN A 35 -4.95 -6.19 -6.91
N VAL A 36 -5.43 -7.25 -7.57
CA VAL A 36 -4.89 -7.80 -8.83
C VAL A 36 -4.89 -6.80 -10.00
N PHE A 37 -5.67 -5.72 -9.94
CA PHE A 37 -5.61 -4.65 -10.94
C PHE A 37 -4.22 -4.01 -11.02
N THR A 38 -3.51 -3.92 -9.90
CA THR A 38 -2.13 -3.40 -9.84
C THR A 38 -1.17 -4.30 -10.62
N ALA A 39 -1.28 -5.63 -10.46
CA ALA A 39 -0.50 -6.59 -11.25
C ALA A 39 -0.72 -6.41 -12.76
N LYS A 40 -1.98 -6.23 -13.17
CA LYS A 40 -2.31 -5.98 -14.58
C LYS A 40 -1.74 -4.67 -15.09
N MET A 41 -1.70 -3.62 -14.26
CA MET A 41 -1.10 -2.34 -14.62
C MET A 41 0.40 -2.49 -14.87
N ILE A 42 1.13 -3.06 -13.89
CA ILE A 42 2.57 -3.30 -13.95
C ILE A 42 2.94 -4.07 -15.22
N ARG A 43 2.26 -5.19 -15.48
CA ARG A 43 2.54 -6.02 -16.65
C ARG A 43 2.27 -5.32 -17.98
N ARG A 44 1.17 -4.56 -18.08
CA ARG A 44 0.79 -3.91 -19.35
C ARG A 44 1.60 -2.65 -19.63
N SER A 45 2.13 -1.99 -18.60
CA SER A 45 2.98 -0.82 -18.77
C SER A 45 4.44 -1.19 -19.00
N GLY A 46 4.89 -2.36 -18.51
CA GLY A 46 6.32 -2.67 -18.44
C GLY A 46 7.07 -1.72 -17.51
N ALA A 47 6.34 -1.06 -16.60
CA ALA A 47 6.93 -0.08 -15.69
C ALA A 47 7.79 -0.77 -14.64
N GLN A 48 8.93 -0.16 -14.33
CA GLN A 48 9.74 -0.57 -13.20
C GLN A 48 8.97 -0.35 -11.89
N VAL A 49 8.97 -1.34 -11.02
CA VAL A 49 8.25 -1.31 -9.74
C VAL A 49 9.22 -1.03 -8.61
N MET A 50 8.96 0.01 -7.83
CA MET A 50 9.74 0.34 -6.64
C MET A 50 8.86 0.19 -5.39
N PRO A 51 9.11 -0.81 -4.52
CA PRO A 51 8.34 -1.00 -3.30
C PRO A 51 8.68 0.09 -2.28
N MET A 52 7.66 0.57 -1.57
CA MET A 52 7.81 1.61 -0.54
C MET A 52 6.96 1.26 0.67
N ARG A 53 7.58 1.22 1.86
CA ARG A 53 6.91 0.94 3.12
C ARG A 53 6.79 2.20 3.95
N PHE A 54 5.59 2.49 4.42
CA PHE A 54 5.34 3.54 5.40
C PHE A 54 5.24 2.91 6.80
N PRO A 55 6.20 3.13 7.70
CA PRO A 55 6.11 2.61 9.06
C PRO A 55 5.06 3.37 9.89
N GLY A 56 4.59 2.74 10.96
CA GLY A 56 3.60 3.32 11.87
C GLY A 56 2.16 2.94 11.51
N GLN A 57 1.22 3.60 12.18
CA GLN A 57 -0.22 3.39 12.01
C GLN A 57 -0.99 4.60 12.55
N ASN A 58 -2.24 4.77 12.10
CA ASN A 58 -3.16 5.75 12.68
C ASN A 58 -3.42 5.47 14.17
N SER A 59 -3.92 6.50 14.88
CA SER A 59 -4.12 6.48 16.33
C SER A 59 -4.96 5.30 16.83
N ARG A 60 -4.83 4.99 18.14
CA ARG A 60 -5.66 3.97 18.78
C ARG A 60 -7.16 4.30 18.69
N ALA A 61 -7.53 5.59 18.73
CA ALA A 61 -8.91 6.02 18.58
C ALA A 61 -9.45 5.67 17.17
N TYR A 62 -8.65 5.89 16.12
CA TYR A 62 -8.99 5.45 14.77
C TYR A 62 -9.19 3.93 14.68
N GLN A 63 -8.29 3.15 15.29
CA GLN A 63 -8.39 1.68 15.29
C GLN A 63 -9.63 1.17 16.03
N ILE A 64 -9.98 1.79 17.16
CA ILE A 64 -11.22 1.48 17.90
C ILE A 64 -12.44 1.88 17.06
N ALA A 65 -12.43 3.05 16.42
CA ALA A 65 -13.55 3.48 15.59
C ALA A 65 -13.82 2.55 14.41
N ASN A 66 -12.77 1.95 13.82
CA ASN A 66 -12.89 0.89 12.80
C ASN A 66 -13.73 -0.30 13.27
N GLN A 67 -13.62 -0.68 14.56
CA GLN A 67 -14.37 -1.78 15.16
C GLN A 67 -15.83 -1.40 15.48
N ILE A 68 -16.13 -0.11 15.60
CA ILE A 68 -17.45 0.38 16.00
C ILE A 68 -18.32 0.73 14.78
N SER A 69 -17.80 1.53 13.84
CA SER A 69 -18.57 1.99 12.69
C SER A 69 -17.66 2.53 11.57
N PRO A 70 -17.92 2.15 10.31
CA PRO A 70 -17.26 2.76 9.16
C PRO A 70 -17.40 4.29 9.10
N MET A 71 -18.52 4.84 9.57
CA MET A 71 -18.74 6.30 9.57
C MET A 71 -17.85 7.01 10.59
N LEU A 72 -17.71 6.45 11.80
CA LEU A 72 -16.81 7.00 12.82
C LEU A 72 -15.35 6.93 12.37
N ARG A 73 -14.95 5.79 11.78
CA ARG A 73 -13.62 5.63 11.18
C ARG A 73 -13.36 6.68 10.11
N GLN A 74 -14.30 6.88 9.19
CA GLN A 74 -14.16 7.87 8.13
C GLN A 74 -14.09 9.30 8.67
N GLY A 75 -14.89 9.62 9.69
CA GLY A 75 -14.83 10.91 10.38
C GLY A 75 -13.46 11.16 11.03
N LEU A 76 -12.92 10.15 11.73
CA LEU A 76 -11.59 10.25 12.34
C LEU A 76 -10.45 10.23 11.32
N LEU A 77 -10.64 9.67 10.12
CA LEU A 77 -9.59 9.69 9.08
C LEU A 77 -9.15 11.12 8.74
N LEU A 78 -10.10 12.07 8.70
CA LEU A 78 -9.79 13.48 8.48
C LEU A 78 -8.92 14.07 9.61
N HIS A 79 -9.20 13.66 10.86
CA HIS A 79 -8.39 14.04 12.01
C HIS A 79 -6.96 13.48 11.90
N GLU A 80 -6.80 12.21 11.51
CA GLU A 80 -5.47 11.61 11.30
C GLU A 80 -4.68 12.33 10.21
N ILE A 81 -5.33 12.69 9.09
CA ILE A 81 -4.71 13.43 7.99
C ILE A 81 -4.23 14.80 8.47
N ALA A 82 -5.09 15.57 9.14
CA ALA A 82 -4.73 16.87 9.68
C ALA A 82 -3.60 16.76 10.72
N HIS A 83 -3.62 15.70 11.53
CA HIS A 83 -2.59 15.41 12.51
C HIS A 83 -1.24 15.05 11.87
N ALA A 84 -1.22 14.39 10.71
CA ALA A 84 -0.01 14.00 9.98
C ALA A 84 0.51 15.08 9.01
N CYS A 85 -0.34 16.04 8.64
CA CYS A 85 -0.01 17.12 7.70
C CYS A 85 1.21 17.92 8.19
N ASP A 86 2.09 18.29 7.26
CA ASP A 86 3.33 19.05 7.49
C ASP A 86 4.32 18.43 8.49
N LYS A 87 4.13 17.16 8.87
CA LYS A 87 5.08 16.43 9.69
C LYS A 87 6.05 15.60 8.84
N PRO A 88 7.33 15.52 9.23
CA PRO A 88 8.29 14.65 8.56
C PRO A 88 7.77 13.21 8.49
N GLN A 89 7.79 12.65 7.28
CA GLN A 89 7.49 11.24 7.03
C GLN A 89 8.79 10.50 6.71
N GLY A 90 8.93 9.26 7.19
CA GLY A 90 10.09 8.41 6.92
C GLY A 90 9.69 7.12 6.22
N PRO A 91 9.27 7.15 4.94
CA PRO A 91 9.05 5.93 4.18
C PRO A 91 10.37 5.22 3.89
N ILE A 92 10.36 3.91 4.00
CA ILE A 92 11.48 3.03 3.62
C ILE A 92 11.32 2.70 2.14
N VAL A 93 12.27 3.15 1.32
CA VAL A 93 12.26 2.95 -0.13
C VAL A 93 13.09 1.70 -0.46
N GLY A 94 12.45 0.70 -1.04
CA GLY A 94 13.13 -0.52 -1.47
C GLY A 94 13.83 -0.36 -2.82
N HIS A 95 14.53 -1.42 -3.24
CA HIS A 95 15.17 -1.46 -4.54
C HIS A 95 14.15 -1.71 -5.65
N PRO A 96 14.35 -1.16 -6.85
CA PRO A 96 13.53 -1.49 -7.99
C PRO A 96 13.56 -2.98 -8.30
N LEU A 97 12.38 -3.57 -8.54
CA LEU A 97 12.27 -4.97 -8.92
C LEU A 97 12.81 -5.20 -10.32
N SER A 98 13.50 -6.32 -10.50
CA SER A 98 13.95 -6.75 -11.83
C SER A 98 12.77 -7.25 -12.65
N GLN A 99 12.86 -7.11 -13.97
CA GLN A 99 11.84 -7.65 -14.87
C GLN A 99 11.71 -9.17 -14.72
N GLN A 100 12.83 -9.86 -14.47
CA GLN A 100 12.83 -11.31 -14.24
C GLN A 100 12.00 -11.70 -13.01
N GLU A 101 12.05 -10.94 -11.91
CA GLU A 101 11.23 -11.19 -10.73
C GLU A 101 9.74 -11.05 -11.04
N ILE A 102 9.37 -10.03 -11.83
CA ILE A 102 7.97 -9.81 -12.24
C ILE A 102 7.50 -10.92 -13.18
N ASP A 103 8.33 -11.32 -14.15
CA ASP A 103 7.99 -12.32 -15.16
C ASP A 103 7.78 -13.72 -14.56
N ARG A 104 8.43 -14.05 -13.44
CA ARG A 104 8.20 -15.30 -12.70
C ARG A 104 6.75 -15.46 -12.24
N TRP A 105 5.99 -14.37 -12.14
CA TRP A 105 4.58 -14.38 -11.74
C TRP A 105 3.61 -14.18 -12.91
N ALA A 106 4.06 -14.35 -14.16
CA ALA A 106 3.24 -14.09 -15.35
C ALA A 106 1.87 -14.80 -15.33
N ASP A 107 1.83 -16.01 -14.78
CA ASP A 107 0.64 -16.86 -14.73
C ASP A 107 -0.10 -16.80 -13.37
N ASP A 108 0.46 -16.11 -12.37
CA ASP A 108 -0.16 -15.95 -11.04
C ASP A 108 -0.18 -14.49 -10.56
N PRO A 109 -1.11 -13.66 -11.09
CA PRO A 109 -1.27 -12.29 -10.64
C PRO A 109 -1.65 -12.15 -9.17
N ARG A 110 -2.32 -13.16 -8.57
CA ARG A 110 -2.74 -13.08 -7.16
C ARG A 110 -1.57 -13.36 -6.24
N GLY A 111 -0.79 -14.41 -6.53
CA GLY A 111 0.45 -14.72 -5.84
C GLY A 111 1.45 -13.57 -5.97
N PHE A 112 1.54 -12.95 -7.15
CA PHE A 112 2.38 -11.76 -7.33
C PHE A 112 2.03 -10.65 -6.34
N MET A 113 0.75 -10.29 -6.23
CA MET A 113 0.31 -9.22 -5.33
C MET A 113 0.50 -9.59 -3.85
N ALA A 114 0.28 -10.85 -3.48
CA ALA A 114 0.53 -11.33 -2.13
C ALA A 114 2.02 -11.29 -1.75
N TRP A 115 2.88 -11.76 -2.66
CA TRP A 115 4.34 -11.68 -2.50
C TRP A 115 4.81 -10.23 -2.45
N LEU A 116 4.36 -9.39 -3.39
CA LEU A 116 4.78 -7.99 -3.47
C LEU A 116 4.38 -7.21 -2.21
N ARG A 117 3.18 -7.49 -1.66
CA ARG A 117 2.76 -6.97 -0.36
C ARG A 117 3.72 -7.40 0.74
N ALA A 118 3.99 -8.71 0.86
CA ALA A 118 4.88 -9.23 1.90
C ALA A 118 6.30 -8.67 1.78
N HIS A 119 6.85 -8.62 0.57
CA HIS A 119 8.16 -8.06 0.26
C HIS A 119 8.24 -6.57 0.64
N THR A 120 7.21 -5.79 0.29
CA THR A 120 7.15 -4.36 0.64
C THR A 120 7.05 -4.16 2.15
N LEU A 121 6.21 -4.93 2.84
CA LEU A 121 6.05 -4.81 4.30
C LEU A 121 7.29 -5.30 5.08
N ALA A 122 8.14 -6.12 4.47
CA ALA A 122 9.38 -6.61 5.06
C ALA A 122 10.55 -5.62 4.93
N LEU A 123 10.40 -4.51 4.18
CA LEU A 123 11.46 -3.51 4.06
C LEU A 123 11.85 -2.94 5.43
N THR A 124 13.15 -2.88 5.69
CA THR A 124 13.76 -2.30 6.90
C THR A 124 14.88 -1.34 6.49
N ASP A 125 15.13 -0.33 7.32
CA ASP A 125 16.25 0.61 7.16
C ASP A 125 17.61 -0.06 7.46
#